data_AF-A0A7C6EDV8-F1
#
_entry.id   AF-A0A7C6EDV8-F1
#
_cell.length_a   1.000
_cell.length_b   1.000
_cell.length_c   1.000
_cell.angle_alpha   90.00
_cell.angle_beta   90.00
_cell.angle_gamma   90.00
#
_symmetry.space_group_name_H-M   'P 1'
#
loop_
_entity.id
_entity.type
_entity.pdbx_description
1 polymer ?
#
loop_
_entity_poly.entity_id
_entity_poly.type
_entity_poly.pdbx_seq_one_letter_code
_entity_poly.pdbx_strand_id
1 'polypeptide(L)' 'QSPERLVRQKELREALNQAVDELPADFRTVVVLRDFEGLSNREVSKVLNLSVPAVKSRLHRGRLFLRNRLQAYINNYD' A
#
# COMPACT_ATOMS: atom_id res chain seq x y z
N GLN A 1 -4.72 22.80 -14.43
CA GLN A 1 -4.23 21.44 -14.78
C GLN A 1 -4.99 20.98 -16.01
N SER A 2 -4.38 20.24 -16.95
CA SER A 2 -5.10 19.79 -18.16
C SER A 2 -6.15 18.72 -17.82
N PRO A 3 -7.24 18.61 -18.60
CA PRO A 3 -8.23 17.55 -18.43
C PRO A 3 -7.62 16.14 -18.41
N GLU A 4 -6.63 15.85 -19.26
CA GLU A 4 -5.99 14.52 -19.27
C GLU A 4 -5.23 14.24 -17.98
N ARG A 5 -4.64 15.28 -17.34
CA ARG A 5 -3.93 15.12 -16.07
C ARG A 5 -4.88 14.79 -14.91
N LEU A 6 -6.07 15.40 -14.90
CA LEU A 6 -7.08 15.13 -13.87
C LEU A 6 -7.67 13.72 -14.01
N VAL A 7 -7.95 13.28 -15.24
CA VAL A 7 -8.41 11.92 -15.52
C VAL A 7 -7.37 10.89 -15.08
N ARG A 8 -6.09 11.07 -15.47
CA ARG A 8 -5.01 10.17 -15.04
C ARG A 8 -4.84 10.09 -13.52
N GLN A 9 -4.95 11.22 -12.81
CA GLN A 9 -4.87 11.22 -11.34
C GLN A 9 -6.02 10.44 -10.71
N LYS A 10 -7.22 10.55 -11.28
CA LYS A 10 -8.39 9.79 -10.82
C LYS A 10 -8.20 8.30 -11.03
N GLU A 11 -7.79 7.88 -12.23
CA GLU A 11 -7.52 6.48 -12.56
C GLU A 11 -6.45 5.85 -11.66
N LEU A 12 -5.34 6.56 -11.44
CA LEU A 12 -4.28 6.10 -10.54
C LEU A 12 -4.79 5.93 -9.10
N ARG A 13 -5.62 6.86 -8.63
CA ARG A 13 -6.19 6.81 -7.28
C ARG A 13 -7.20 5.67 -7.11
N GLU A 14 -8.02 5.42 -8.13
CA GLU A 14 -8.94 4.28 -8.16
C GLU A 14 -8.17 2.94 -8.16
N ALA A 15 -7.12 2.84 -8.98
CA ALA A 15 -6.26 1.65 -9.01
C ALA A 15 -5.56 1.41 -7.67
N LEU A 16 -5.06 2.46 -7.02
CA LEU A 16 -4.45 2.37 -5.69
C LEU A 16 -5.45 1.85 -4.66
N ASN A 17 -6.67 2.42 -4.62
CA ASN A 17 -7.71 2.01 -3.70
C ASN A 17 -8.08 0.53 -3.90
N GLN A 18 -8.29 0.11 -5.15
CA GLN A 18 -8.58 -1.28 -5.47
C GLN A 18 -7.44 -2.22 -5.05
N ALA A 19 -6.19 -1.85 -5.31
CA ALA A 19 -5.04 -2.67 -4.91
C ALA A 19 -4.92 -2.82 -3.39
N VAL A 20 -5.25 -1.77 -2.63
CA VAL A 20 -5.32 -1.83 -1.17
C VAL A 20 -6.49 -2.71 -0.71
N ASP A 21 -7.64 -2.63 -1.36
CA ASP A 21 -8.83 -3.45 -1.07
C ASP A 21 -8.67 -4.94 -1.44
N GLU A 22 -7.73 -5.27 -2.31
CA GLU A 22 -7.38 -6.66 -2.63
C GLU A 22 -6.30 -7.24 -1.71
N LEU A 23 -5.61 -6.42 -0.91
CA LEU A 23 -4.61 -6.92 0.03
C LEU A 23 -5.26 -7.87 1.06
N PRO A 24 -4.64 -9.03 1.36
CA PRO A 24 -5.02 -9.82 2.51
C PRO A 24 -5.06 -8.95 3.78
N ALA A 25 -6.09 -9.13 4.62
CA ALA A 25 -6.37 -8.27 5.77
C ALA A 25 -5.15 -8.07 6.70
N ASP A 26 -4.38 -9.12 6.93
CA ASP A 26 -3.16 -9.11 7.74
C ASP A 26 -2.05 -8.20 7.17
N PHE A 27 -1.97 -8.08 5.85
CA PHE A 27 -1.00 -7.21 5.17
C PHE A 27 -1.55 -5.80 5.06
N ARG A 28 -2.85 -5.66 4.71
CA ARG A 28 -3.53 -4.36 4.61
C ARG A 28 -3.39 -3.57 5.89
N THR A 29 -3.69 -4.17 7.04
CA THR A 29 -3.64 -3.49 8.33
C THR A 29 -2.23 -2.96 8.64
N VAL A 30 -1.20 -3.77 8.38
CA VAL A 30 0.21 -3.36 8.59
C VAL A 30 0.61 -2.25 7.62
N VAL A 31 0.21 -2.35 6.35
CA VAL A 31 0.47 -1.34 5.33
C VAL A 31 -0.21 -0.02 5.66
N VAL A 32 -1.49 -0.03 6.04
CA VAL A 32 -2.24 1.18 6.40
C VAL A 32 -1.57 1.89 7.57
N LEU A 33 -1.34 1.19 8.68
CA LEU A 33 -0.75 1.80 9.87
C LEU A 33 0.65 2.36 9.60
N ARG A 34 1.49 1.66 8.82
CA ARG A 34 2.85 2.13 8.55
C ARG A 34 2.87 3.21 7.46
N ASP A 35 2.33 2.90 6.29
CA ASP A 35 2.55 3.67 5.07
C ASP A 35 1.57 4.82 4.88
N PHE A 36 0.38 4.73 5.48
CA PHE A 36 -0.66 5.76 5.39
C PHE A 36 -0.76 6.58 6.67
N GLU A 37 -0.80 5.93 7.83
CA GLU A 37 -0.89 6.60 9.14
C GLU A 37 0.48 7.01 9.72
N GLY A 38 1.59 6.53 9.12
CA GLY A 38 2.94 6.97 9.47
C GLY A 38 3.53 6.34 10.74
N LEU A 39 2.90 5.34 11.35
CA LEU A 39 3.43 4.69 12.55
C LEU A 39 4.76 3.98 12.27
N SER A 40 5.66 3.97 13.25
CA SER A 40 6.87 3.16 13.20
C SER A 40 6.56 1.66 13.32
N ASN A 41 7.47 0.81 12.83
CA ASN A 41 7.33 -0.65 12.99
C ASN A 41 7.15 -1.09 14.46
N ARG A 42 7.70 -0.33 15.41
CA ARG A 42 7.55 -0.59 16.85
C ARG A 42 6.15 -0.25 17.35
N GLU A 43 5.58 0.86 16.89
CA GLU A 43 4.20 1.24 17.23
C GLU A 43 3.20 0.26 16.62
N VAL A 44 3.36 -0.10 15.34
CA VAL A 44 2.52 -1.13 14.69
C VAL A 44 2.61 -2.48 15.41
N SER A 45 3.81 -2.87 15.83
CA SER A 45 4.05 -4.09 16.62
C SER A 45 3.25 -4.09 17.92
N LYS A 46 3.22 -2.96 18.65
CA LYS A 46 2.42 -2.80 19.87
C LYS A 46 0.92 -2.82 19.59
N VAL A 47 0.47 -2.06 18.58
CA VAL A 47 -0.97 -1.95 18.22
C VAL A 47 -1.56 -3.30 17.81
N LEU A 48 -0.81 -4.09 17.05
CA LEU A 48 -1.29 -5.36 16.50
C LEU A 48 -0.89 -6.59 17.33
N ASN A 49 -0.19 -6.39 18.46
CA ASN A 49 0.41 -7.46 19.27
C ASN A 49 1.23 -8.46 18.43
N LEU A 50 2.09 -7.93 17.56
CA LEU A 50 2.99 -8.70 16.69
C LEU A 50 4.45 -8.42 17.06
N SER A 51 5.36 -9.33 16.73
CA SER A 51 6.78 -9.03 16.79
C SER A 51 7.19 -8.03 15.69
N VAL A 52 8.21 -7.19 15.94
CA VAL A 52 8.77 -6.29 14.91
C VAL A 52 9.20 -7.04 13.64
N PRO A 53 9.83 -8.24 13.72
CA PRO A 53 10.09 -9.05 12.53
C PRO A 53 8.83 -9.45 11.76
N ALA A 54 7.74 -9.81 12.44
CA ALA A 54 6.47 -10.14 11.80
C ALA A 54 5.88 -8.91 11.07
N VAL A 55 5.94 -7.73 11.68
CA VAL A 55 5.54 -6.46 11.05
C VAL A 55 6.34 -6.22 9.77
N LYS A 56 7.67 -6.33 9.84
CA LYS A 56 8.55 -6.16 8.66
C LYS A 56 8.22 -7.14 7.54
N SER A 57 8.00 -8.42 7.87
CA SER A 57 7.67 -9.46 6.89
C SER A 57 6.31 -9.19 6.22
N ARG A 58 5.27 -8.86 7.00
CA ARG A 58 3.94 -8.51 6.48
C ARG A 58 3.97 -7.25 5.63
N LEU A 59 4.70 -6.22 6.06
CA LEU A 59 4.87 -4.97 5.30
C LEU A 59 5.57 -5.21 3.96
N HIS A 60 6.62 -6.03 3.94
CA HIS A 60 7.30 -6.39 2.70
C HIS A 60 6.36 -7.11 1.72
N ARG A 61 5.61 -8.11 2.19
CA ARG A 61 4.64 -8.85 1.37
C ARG A 61 3.52 -7.94 0.86
N GLY A 62 3.00 -7.05 1.71
CA GLY A 62 1.98 -6.08 1.32
C GLY A 62 2.47 -5.13 0.23
N ARG A 63 3.67 -4.56 0.37
CA ARG A 63 4.27 -3.69 -0.65
C ARG A 63 4.56 -4.42 -1.95
N LEU A 64 5.01 -5.68 -1.89
CA LEU A 64 5.22 -6.51 -3.07
C LEU A 64 3.91 -6.76 -3.83
N PHE A 65 2.84 -7.05 -3.09
CA PHE A 65 1.50 -7.22 -3.68
C PHE A 65 1.03 -5.93 -4.38
N LEU A 66 1.12 -4.78 -3.70
CA LEU A 66 0.74 -3.49 -4.27
C LEU A 66 1.57 -3.16 -5.52
N ARG A 67 2.88 -3.38 -5.48
CA ARG A 67 3.77 -3.17 -6.63
C ARG A 67 3.32 -4.01 -7.83
N ASN A 68 3.07 -5.30 -7.63
CA ASN A 68 2.66 -6.19 -8.70
C ASN A 68 1.30 -5.77 -9.30
N ARG A 69 0.35 -5.32 -8.47
CA ARG A 69 -0.95 -4.83 -8.94
C ARG A 69 -0.87 -3.50 -9.69
N LEU A 70 0.05 -2.63 -9.27
CA LEU A 70 0.22 -1.30 -9.85
C LEU A 70 1.28 -1.27 -10.97
N GLN A 71 1.92 -2.39 -11.29
CA GLN A 71 3.00 -2.47 -12.27
C GLN A 71 2.60 -1.89 -13.64
N ALA A 72 1.38 -2.14 -14.09
CA ALA A 72 0.85 -1.58 -15.34
C ALA A 72 0.76 -0.04 -15.31
N TYR A 73 0.52 0.55 -14.14
CA TYR A 73 0.51 2.00 -13.96
C TYR A 73 1.90 2.59 -13.72
N ILE A 74 2.91 1.80 -13.39
CA ILE A 74 4.28 2.29 -13.24
C ILE A 74 5.00 2.27 -14.59
N ASN A 75 4.82 1.19 -15.37
CA ASN A 75 5.47 1.02 -16.66
C ASN A 75 4.94 1.94 -17.77
N ASN A 76 3.72 2.46 -17.63
CA ASN A 76 3.15 3.42 -18.57
C ASN A 76 3.63 4.88 -18.34
N TYR A 77 4.60 5.07 -17.44
CA TYR A 77 5.09 6.39 -17.02
C TYR A 77 6.62 6.56 -17.15
N ASP A 78 7.32 5.56 -17.72
CA ASP A 78 8.73 5.66 -18.15
C ASP A 78 8.84 6.02 -19.63
#